data_AF-A0A7L2TYW5-F1
#
_entry.id   AF-A0A7L2TYW5-F1
#
_cell.length_a   1.000
_cell.length_b   1.000
_cell.length_c   1.000
_cell.angle_alpha   90.00
_cell.angle_beta   90.00
_cell.angle_gamma   90.00
#
_symmetry.space_group_name_H-M   'P 1'
#
loop_
_entity.id
_entity.type
_entity.pdbx_description
1 polymer ?
#
loop_
_entity_poly.entity_id
_entity_poly.type
_entity_poly.pdbx_seq_one_letter_code
_entity_poly.pdbx_strand_id
1 'polypeptide(L)'
;MLQQILRDMYIDPELLAELNEEQKQILFYKMREEQLRRWREREEKARMEEAVLRKTARRNQSSGKHVRWLRGKDGEVWVWVMGEGPGDKPYEQIAEELIAERARQQAQKEAEELWRQKEAEITKKFRDAMAQEKARIVAEKWKIEMEDRKAAKLEEEKIQEELKKREEEERQKGEELIRQQEEIRAKELYLSLKQAQQHSQHSDDDQEWEEQLRRSKAADEERSHKARRARDEYQRQSLRAIQKGRVAGLSNLFQGTTLNHDQETKLKNDSTSPLSLSAASSKVWERPSRPFSRDVIVRWFREEQIPRRAGLERSTNRIAPWFHG
;
A
#
# COMPACT_ATOMS: atom_id res chain seq x y z
N MET A 1 44.60 42.21 17.83
CA MET A 1 44.06 41.50 16.64
C MET A 1 43.32 42.45 15.69
N LEU A 2 42.21 43.09 16.12
CA LEU A 2 41.43 44.02 15.26
C LEU A 2 42.25 45.16 14.63
N GLN A 3 43.16 45.80 15.39
CA GLN A 3 44.02 46.86 14.86
C GLN A 3 44.95 46.39 13.74
N GLN A 4 45.41 45.12 13.79
CA GLN A 4 46.26 44.55 12.73
C GLN A 4 45.43 44.32 11.45
N ILE A 5 44.22 43.79 11.59
CA ILE A 5 43.28 43.60 10.47
C ILE A 5 42.89 44.93 9.84
N LEU A 6 42.64 45.98 10.63
CA LEU A 6 42.36 47.32 10.11
C LEU A 6 43.58 47.95 9.43
N ARG A 7 44.80 47.63 9.88
CA ARG A 7 46.03 48.08 9.22
C ARG A 7 46.23 47.39 7.87
N ASP A 8 46.08 46.08 7.82
CA ASP A 8 46.40 45.27 6.64
C ASP A 8 45.18 45.08 5.71
N MET A 9 43.99 45.48 6.16
CA MET A 9 42.70 45.34 5.47
C MET A 9 42.35 43.90 5.08
N TYR A 10 42.96 42.92 5.74
CA TYR A 10 42.84 41.51 5.46
C TYR A 10 42.62 40.70 6.74
N ILE A 11 41.76 39.68 6.67
CA ILE A 11 41.48 38.73 7.75
C ILE A 11 41.51 37.31 7.18
N ASP A 12 42.17 36.41 7.89
CA ASP A 12 42.21 35.00 7.50
C ASP A 12 40.81 34.36 7.55
N PRO A 13 40.41 33.57 6.53
CA PRO A 13 39.07 32.99 6.46
C PRO A 13 38.68 32.11 7.66
N GLU A 14 39.64 31.41 8.24
CA GLU A 14 39.43 30.54 9.42
C GLU A 14 39.13 31.38 10.66
N LEU A 15 39.89 32.45 10.90
CA LEU A 15 39.64 33.40 11.99
C LEU A 15 38.33 34.17 11.79
N LEU A 16 37.99 34.51 10.54
CA LEU A 16 36.71 35.12 10.21
C LEU A 16 35.55 34.16 10.53
N ALA A 17 35.68 32.86 10.26
CA ALA A 17 34.63 31.88 10.54
C ALA A 17 34.34 31.73 12.04
N GLU A 18 35.37 31.80 12.88
CA GLU A 18 35.30 31.69 14.34
C GLU A 18 34.64 32.90 15.03
N LEU A 19 34.59 34.07 14.39
CA LEU A 19 33.92 35.26 14.93
C LEU A 19 32.39 35.08 14.93
N ASN A 20 31.75 35.51 16.02
CA ASN A 20 30.29 35.56 16.09
C ASN A 20 29.73 36.59 15.09
N GLU A 21 28.47 36.44 14.68
CA GLU A 21 27.83 37.29 13.66
C GLU A 21 27.88 38.78 14.02
N GLU A 22 27.63 39.13 15.28
CA GLU A 22 27.75 40.51 15.77
C GLU A 22 29.19 41.04 15.66
N GLN A 23 30.19 40.20 15.93
CA GLN A 23 31.60 40.59 15.84
C GLN A 23 32.05 40.74 14.38
N LYS A 24 31.54 39.91 13.47
CA LYS A 24 31.72 40.04 12.02
C LYS A 24 31.15 41.36 11.52
N GLN A 25 29.93 41.70 11.92
CA GLN A 25 29.30 42.96 11.56
C GLN A 25 30.11 44.16 12.04
N ILE A 26 30.50 44.19 13.32
CA ILE A 26 31.35 45.26 13.89
C ILE A 26 32.68 45.37 13.14
N LEU A 27 33.32 44.25 12.84
CA LEU A 27 34.57 44.21 12.07
C LEU A 27 34.40 44.82 10.68
N PHE A 28 33.36 44.43 9.93
CA PHE A 28 33.11 44.96 8.60
C PHE A 28 32.77 46.45 8.62
N TYR A 29 32.00 46.92 9.60
CA TYR A 29 31.76 48.36 9.79
C TYR A 29 33.08 49.11 10.02
N LYS A 30 33.96 48.61 10.88
CA LYS A 30 35.26 49.25 11.16
C LYS A 30 36.21 49.20 9.97
N MET A 31 36.26 48.09 9.24
CA MET A 31 37.02 47.97 8.00
C MET A 31 36.51 48.94 6.94
N ARG A 32 35.19 49.13 6.84
CA ARG A 32 34.59 50.08 5.91
C ARG A 32 34.89 51.52 6.27
N GLU A 33 34.81 51.88 7.56
CA GLU A 33 35.22 53.20 8.05
C GLU A 33 36.68 53.50 7.72
N GLU A 34 37.57 52.52 7.90
CA GLU A 34 39.00 52.65 7.64
C GLU A 34 39.30 52.79 6.13
N GLN A 35 38.60 52.03 5.26
CA GLN A 35 38.65 52.24 3.81
C GLN A 35 38.28 53.66 3.42
N LEU A 36 37.18 54.18 3.99
CA LEU A 36 36.70 55.54 3.72
C LEU A 36 37.66 56.59 4.24
N ARG A 37 38.27 56.39 5.42
CA ARG A 37 39.30 57.28 5.97
C ARG A 37 40.53 57.32 5.05
N ARG A 38 41.10 56.17 4.68
CA ARG A 38 42.26 56.08 3.77
C ARG A 38 41.98 56.63 2.38
N TRP A 39 40.74 56.45 1.88
CA TRP A 39 40.35 57.04 0.61
C TRP A 39 40.30 58.56 0.70
N ARG A 40 39.65 59.13 1.72
CA ARG A 40 39.62 60.59 1.93
C ARG A 40 41.03 61.19 2.07
N GLU A 41 41.92 60.55 2.82
CA GLU A 41 43.30 61.02 2.97
C GLU A 41 44.08 60.98 1.65
N ARG A 42 43.89 59.94 0.84
CA ARG A 42 44.49 59.88 -0.50
C ARG A 42 43.93 60.96 -1.42
N GLU A 43 42.63 61.22 -1.37
CA GLU A 43 41.99 62.30 -2.14
C GLU A 43 42.53 63.68 -1.72
N GLU A 44 42.66 63.94 -0.42
CA GLU A 44 43.23 65.19 0.09
C GLU A 44 44.70 65.33 -0.27
N LYS A 45 45.49 64.25 -0.18
CA LYS A 45 46.88 64.24 -0.60
C LYS A 45 47.02 64.50 -2.10
N ALA A 46 46.21 63.84 -2.93
CA ALA A 46 46.19 64.06 -4.37
C ALA A 46 45.78 65.51 -4.71
N ARG A 47 44.79 66.08 -4.02
CA ARG A 47 44.42 67.50 -4.16
C ARG A 47 45.54 68.45 -3.75
N MET A 48 46.25 68.15 -2.67
CA MET A 48 47.40 68.95 -2.24
C MET A 48 48.56 68.85 -3.24
N GLU A 49 48.89 67.65 -3.72
CA GLU A 49 49.90 67.42 -4.75
C GLU A 49 49.54 68.13 -6.06
N GLU A 50 48.29 68.05 -6.51
CA GLU A 50 47.80 68.78 -7.68
C GLU A 50 47.91 70.30 -7.47
N ALA A 51 47.55 70.81 -6.29
CA ALA A 51 47.67 72.23 -5.98
C ALA A 51 49.14 72.69 -5.96
N VAL A 52 50.07 71.86 -5.49
CA VAL A 52 51.52 72.14 -5.54
C VAL A 52 52.00 72.13 -6.99
N LEU A 53 51.63 71.13 -7.79
CA LEU A 53 51.97 71.05 -9.23
C LEU A 53 51.42 72.25 -10.01
N ARG A 54 50.19 72.69 -9.73
CA ARG A 54 49.62 73.90 -10.33
C ARG A 54 50.38 75.16 -9.93
N LYS A 55 50.80 75.28 -8.66
CA LYS A 55 51.60 76.42 -8.19
C LYS A 55 53.00 76.45 -8.81
N THR A 56 53.67 75.30 -8.92
CA THR A 56 54.99 75.22 -9.57
C THR A 56 54.89 75.44 -11.07
N ALA A 57 53.84 74.93 -11.74
CA ALA A 57 53.56 75.22 -13.14
C ALA A 57 53.33 76.72 -13.39
N ARG A 58 52.53 77.40 -12.55
CA ARG A 58 52.30 78.85 -12.65
C ARG A 58 53.59 79.67 -12.41
N ARG A 59 54.41 79.27 -11.43
CA ARG A 59 55.72 79.92 -11.15
C ARG A 59 56.72 79.72 -12.30
N ASN A 60 56.63 78.61 -13.04
CA ASN A 60 57.43 78.33 -14.23
C ASN A 60 56.90 79.00 -15.53
N GLN A 61 55.70 79.59 -15.49
CA GLN A 61 55.16 80.42 -16.58
C GLN A 61 55.47 81.91 -16.40
N SER A 62 55.77 82.36 -15.18
CA SER A 62 56.16 83.74 -14.89
C SER A 62 57.64 84.06 -15.10
N SER A 63 58.50 83.07 -15.37
CA SER A 63 59.84 83.32 -15.92
C SER A 63 59.71 83.48 -17.43
N GLY A 64 60.09 84.65 -17.97
CA GLY A 64 59.89 85.05 -19.36
C GLY A 64 60.55 84.12 -20.39
N LYS A 65 59.94 82.97 -20.65
CA LYS A 65 60.33 82.02 -21.68
C LYS A 65 59.93 82.59 -23.03
N HIS A 66 60.89 83.21 -23.70
CA HIS A 66 60.74 83.61 -25.09
C HIS A 66 61.12 82.44 -26.01
N VAL A 67 60.21 82.06 -26.91
CA VAL A 67 60.45 81.02 -27.92
C VAL A 67 61.42 81.57 -28.96
N ARG A 68 62.65 81.03 -28.99
CA ARG A 68 63.61 81.30 -30.06
C ARG A 68 63.56 80.15 -31.05
N TRP A 69 63.11 80.45 -32.27
CA TRP A 69 63.12 79.51 -33.38
C TRP A 69 64.55 79.27 -33.86
N LEU A 70 64.91 78.00 -34.07
CA LEU A 70 66.15 77.64 -34.75
C LEU A 70 66.04 78.14 -36.20
N ARG A 71 67.10 78.74 -36.75
CA ARG A 71 67.12 79.19 -38.15
C ARG A 71 67.90 78.21 -39.02
N GLY A 72 67.40 77.95 -40.22
CA GLY A 72 68.07 77.17 -41.26
C GLY A 72 69.22 77.95 -41.91
N LYS A 73 69.90 77.32 -42.86
CA LYS A 73 71.02 77.93 -43.62
C LYS A 73 70.58 79.08 -44.52
N ASP A 74 69.29 79.11 -44.85
CA ASP A 74 68.55 80.13 -45.58
C ASP A 74 68.12 81.34 -44.71
N GLY A 75 68.25 81.24 -43.37
CA GLY A 75 67.79 82.25 -42.44
C GLY A 75 66.30 82.15 -42.08
N GLU A 76 65.56 81.20 -42.69
CA GLU A 76 64.18 80.88 -42.34
C GLU A 76 64.13 79.97 -41.10
N VAL A 77 62.94 79.72 -40.56
CA VAL A 77 62.79 78.84 -39.40
C VAL A 77 63.09 77.41 -39.81
N TRP A 78 63.96 76.72 -39.08
CA TRP A 78 64.29 75.32 -39.34
C TRP A 78 63.07 74.43 -39.10
N VAL A 79 62.65 73.73 -40.15
CA VAL A 79 61.59 72.74 -40.12
C VAL A 79 62.20 71.38 -40.43
N TRP A 80 61.91 70.39 -39.60
CA TRP A 80 62.18 68.98 -39.91
C TRP A 80 60.86 68.29 -40.18
N VAL A 81 60.78 67.68 -41.37
CA VAL A 81 59.63 66.89 -41.80
C VAL A 81 59.97 65.42 -41.57
N MET A 82 59.13 64.72 -40.81
CA MET A 82 59.29 63.28 -40.55
C MET A 82 59.39 62.51 -41.86
N GLY A 83 60.54 61.88 -42.10
CA GLY A 83 60.77 61.03 -43.27
C GLY A 83 61.43 61.69 -44.47
N GLU A 84 61.80 62.98 -44.40
CA GLU A 84 62.57 63.67 -45.45
C GLU A 84 64.07 63.81 -45.11
N GLY A 85 64.48 63.46 -43.89
CA GLY A 85 65.88 63.49 -43.46
C GLY A 85 66.71 62.36 -44.07
N PRO A 86 68.04 62.55 -44.25
CA PRO A 86 68.92 61.49 -44.76
C PRO A 86 68.91 60.26 -43.84
N GLY A 87 68.37 59.14 -44.32
CA GLY A 87 68.26 57.88 -43.58
C GLY A 87 66.96 57.67 -42.80
N ASP A 88 66.03 58.63 -42.84
CA ASP A 88 64.70 58.47 -42.24
C ASP A 88 63.78 57.64 -43.15
N LYS A 89 62.89 56.83 -42.56
CA LYS A 89 61.83 56.15 -43.32
C LYS A 89 60.75 57.17 -43.72
N PRO A 90 60.19 57.10 -44.93
CA PRO A 90 59.09 57.96 -45.32
C PRO A 90 57.90 57.74 -44.38
N TYR A 91 57.15 58.80 -44.11
CA TYR A 91 56.00 58.78 -43.21
C TYR A 91 54.99 57.67 -43.58
N GLU A 92 54.74 57.49 -44.88
CA GLU A 92 53.83 56.46 -45.40
C GLU A 92 54.25 55.05 -44.97
N GLN A 93 55.56 54.73 -45.04
CA GLN A 93 56.07 53.44 -44.62
C GLN A 93 55.97 53.23 -43.10
N ILE A 94 56.19 54.28 -42.30
CA ILE A 94 56.01 54.22 -40.85
C ILE A 94 54.53 53.99 -40.50
N ALA A 95 53.63 54.69 -41.19
CA ALA A 95 52.19 54.54 -41.00
C ALA A 95 51.69 53.14 -41.40
N GLU A 96 52.17 52.61 -42.53
CA GLU A 96 51.88 51.25 -42.98
C GLU A 96 52.40 50.20 -42.00
N GLU A 97 53.64 50.34 -41.51
CA GLU A 97 54.21 49.44 -40.50
C GLU A 97 53.36 49.42 -39.21
N LEU A 98 52.90 50.60 -38.74
CA LEU A 98 52.04 50.70 -37.57
C LEU A 98 50.67 50.06 -37.78
N ILE A 99 50.07 50.23 -38.97
CA ILE A 99 48.79 49.60 -39.33
C ILE A 99 48.98 48.07 -39.39
N ALA A 100 50.06 47.60 -40.02
CA ALA A 100 50.37 46.18 -40.12
C ALA A 100 50.63 45.55 -38.75
N GLU A 101 51.34 46.23 -37.86
CA GLU A 101 51.57 45.76 -36.49
C GLU A 101 50.27 45.67 -35.70
N ARG A 102 49.40 46.68 -35.81
CA ARG A 102 48.06 46.66 -35.19
C ARG A 102 47.20 45.51 -35.74
N ALA A 103 47.24 45.29 -37.05
CA ALA A 103 46.52 44.18 -37.69
C ALA A 103 47.03 42.81 -37.21
N ARG A 104 48.35 42.64 -37.06
CA ARG A 104 48.95 41.41 -36.50
C ARG A 104 48.53 41.19 -35.04
N GLN A 105 48.59 42.21 -34.21
CA GLN A 105 48.15 42.12 -32.82
C GLN A 105 46.67 41.76 -32.70
N GLN A 106 45.83 42.32 -33.57
CA GLN A 106 44.41 41.98 -33.63
C GLN A 106 44.20 40.53 -34.05
N ALA A 107 44.87 40.08 -35.11
CA ALA A 107 44.80 38.69 -35.56
C ALA A 107 45.31 37.69 -34.50
N GLN A 108 46.34 38.05 -33.72
CA GLN A 108 46.82 37.24 -32.60
C GLN A 108 45.76 37.09 -31.50
N LYS A 109 45.09 38.18 -31.10
CA LYS A 109 44.01 38.14 -30.11
C LYS A 109 42.83 37.28 -30.58
N GLU A 110 42.41 37.45 -31.82
CA GLU A 110 41.34 36.64 -32.41
C GLU A 110 41.71 35.15 -32.49
N ALA A 111 42.96 34.84 -32.84
CA ALA A 111 43.45 33.47 -32.85
C ALA A 111 43.50 32.86 -31.44
N GLU A 112 43.93 33.61 -30.43
CA GLU A 112 43.90 33.18 -29.02
C GLU A 112 42.46 32.93 -28.54
N GLU A 113 41.51 33.78 -28.90
CA GLU A 113 40.10 33.59 -28.56
C GLU A 113 39.51 32.35 -29.22
N LEU A 114 39.79 32.13 -30.50
CA LEU A 114 39.40 30.91 -31.22
C LEU A 114 40.02 29.67 -30.57
N TRP A 115 41.28 29.76 -30.15
CA TRP A 115 41.93 28.64 -29.46
C TRP A 115 41.27 28.37 -28.10
N ARG A 116 40.98 29.39 -27.29
CA ARG A 116 40.22 29.22 -26.04
C ARG A 116 38.87 28.57 -26.25
N GLN A 117 38.14 28.93 -27.32
CA GLN A 117 36.87 28.29 -27.65
C GLN A 117 37.04 26.82 -27.99
N LYS A 118 38.07 26.48 -28.76
CA LYS A 118 38.40 25.09 -29.12
C LYS A 118 38.88 24.26 -27.92
N GLU A 119 39.68 24.82 -27.01
CA GLU A 119 40.02 24.17 -25.73
C GLU A 119 38.77 23.92 -24.87
N ALA A 120 37.88 24.90 -24.78
CA ALA A 120 36.60 24.75 -24.08
C ALA A 120 35.73 23.66 -24.72
N GLU A 121 35.71 23.58 -26.06
CA GLU A 121 35.00 22.53 -26.80
C GLU A 121 35.59 21.14 -26.51
N ILE A 122 36.93 21.02 -26.52
CA ILE A 122 37.63 19.77 -26.22
C ILE A 122 37.38 19.32 -24.77
N THR A 123 37.54 20.23 -23.81
CA THR A 123 37.32 19.94 -22.40
C THR A 123 35.87 19.58 -22.11
N LYS A 124 34.90 20.23 -22.77
CA LYS A 124 33.48 19.87 -22.70
C LYS A 124 33.25 18.47 -23.27
N LYS A 125 33.73 18.17 -24.48
CA LYS A 125 33.60 16.84 -25.09
C LYS A 125 34.18 15.73 -24.21
N PHE A 126 35.32 16.00 -23.56
CA PHE A 126 35.93 15.05 -22.62
C PHE A 126 35.04 14.83 -21.37
N ARG A 127 34.52 15.91 -20.77
CA ARG A 127 33.59 15.80 -19.64
C ARG A 127 32.32 15.03 -20.02
N ASP A 128 31.77 15.32 -21.19
CA ASP A 128 30.56 14.67 -21.70
C ASP A 128 30.81 13.17 -21.96
N ALA A 129 31.96 12.81 -22.55
CA ALA A 129 32.36 11.41 -22.75
C ALA A 129 32.51 10.65 -21.43
N MET A 130 33.12 11.28 -20.41
CA MET A 130 33.22 10.69 -19.07
C MET A 130 31.87 10.51 -18.39
N ALA A 131 30.95 11.47 -18.56
CA ALA A 131 29.59 11.37 -18.04
C ALA A 131 28.81 10.26 -18.73
N GLN A 132 28.97 10.12 -20.05
CA GLN A 132 28.35 9.05 -20.84
C GLN A 132 28.84 7.66 -20.40
N GLU A 133 30.14 7.50 -20.17
CA GLU A 133 30.69 6.21 -19.70
C GLU A 133 30.20 5.87 -18.28
N LYS A 134 30.16 6.84 -17.37
CA LYS A 134 29.58 6.65 -16.04
C LYS A 134 28.11 6.26 -16.11
N ALA A 135 27.33 6.91 -16.97
CA ALA A 135 25.93 6.57 -17.18
C ALA A 135 25.77 5.15 -17.73
N ARG A 136 26.67 4.71 -18.64
CA ARG A 136 26.67 3.35 -19.17
C ARG A 136 26.91 2.31 -18.06
N ILE A 137 27.90 2.53 -17.20
CA ILE A 137 28.22 1.65 -16.07
C ILE A 137 27.03 1.56 -15.11
N VAL A 138 26.38 2.69 -14.79
CA VAL A 138 25.20 2.70 -13.92
C VAL A 138 24.05 1.94 -14.58
N ALA A 139 23.78 2.18 -15.87
CA ALA A 139 22.71 1.50 -16.59
C ALA A 139 22.94 -0.02 -16.67
N GLU A 140 24.19 -0.46 -16.85
CA GLU A 140 24.56 -1.87 -16.85
C GLU A 140 24.31 -2.53 -15.49
N LYS A 141 24.71 -1.87 -14.39
CA LYS A 141 24.42 -2.36 -13.02
C LYS A 141 22.92 -2.49 -12.76
N TRP A 142 22.12 -1.50 -13.17
CA TRP A 142 20.67 -1.55 -13.03
C TRP A 142 20.02 -2.69 -13.83
N LYS A 143 20.57 -3.02 -15.01
CA LYS A 143 20.08 -4.16 -15.80
C LYS A 143 20.35 -5.48 -15.07
N ILE A 144 21.57 -5.66 -14.56
CA ILE A 144 21.95 -6.86 -13.79
C ILE A 144 21.05 -6.98 -12.55
N GLU A 145 20.90 -5.92 -11.77
CA GLU A 145 20.03 -5.91 -10.59
C GLU A 145 18.56 -6.25 -10.92
N MET A 146 18.06 -5.76 -12.05
CA MET A 146 16.71 -6.07 -12.51
C MET A 146 16.56 -7.52 -12.98
N GLU A 147 17.58 -8.09 -13.60
CA GLU A 147 17.62 -9.49 -13.99
C GLU A 147 17.70 -10.40 -12.76
N ASP A 148 18.54 -10.08 -11.78
CA ASP A 148 18.61 -10.78 -10.49
C ASP A 148 17.27 -10.73 -9.76
N ARG A 149 16.60 -9.57 -9.75
CA ARG A 149 15.27 -9.43 -9.13
C ARG A 149 14.19 -10.24 -9.86
N LYS A 150 14.31 -10.42 -11.18
CA LYS A 150 13.42 -11.30 -11.95
C LYS A 150 13.72 -12.77 -11.67
N ALA A 151 15.00 -13.15 -11.60
CA ALA A 151 15.42 -14.52 -11.27
C ALA A 151 14.95 -14.92 -9.87
N ALA A 152 15.10 -14.06 -8.87
CA ALA A 152 14.62 -14.30 -7.51
C ALA A 152 13.09 -14.54 -7.46
N LYS A 153 12.31 -13.78 -8.23
CA LYS A 153 10.86 -13.99 -8.32
C LYS A 153 10.49 -15.32 -8.96
N LEU A 154 11.21 -15.72 -10.00
CA LEU A 154 10.99 -17.01 -10.65
C LEU A 154 11.33 -18.17 -9.72
N GLU A 155 12.41 -18.07 -8.94
CA GLU A 155 12.75 -19.08 -7.93
C GLU A 155 11.74 -19.11 -6.79
N GLU A 156 11.26 -17.95 -6.33
CA GLU A 156 10.18 -17.88 -5.33
C GLU A 156 8.88 -18.55 -5.83
N GLU A 157 8.50 -18.31 -7.09
CA GLU A 157 7.34 -18.92 -7.72
C GLU A 157 7.48 -20.44 -7.81
N LYS A 158 8.63 -20.94 -8.26
CA LYS A 158 8.92 -22.39 -8.27
C LYS A 158 8.82 -23.02 -6.89
N ILE A 159 9.35 -22.35 -5.86
CA ILE A 159 9.27 -22.83 -4.47
C ILE A 159 7.80 -22.88 -4.02
N GLN A 160 7.00 -21.86 -4.32
CA GLN A 160 5.57 -21.86 -3.98
C GLN A 160 4.80 -22.97 -4.71
N GLU A 161 5.11 -23.22 -5.98
CA GLU A 161 4.52 -24.32 -6.74
C GLU A 161 4.91 -25.69 -6.15
N GLU A 162 6.17 -25.88 -5.75
CA GLU A 162 6.62 -27.11 -5.11
C GLU A 162 5.91 -27.33 -3.76
N LEU A 163 5.74 -26.26 -2.96
CA LEU A 163 5.00 -26.32 -1.71
C LEU A 163 3.52 -26.68 -1.92
N LYS A 164 2.85 -26.07 -2.89
CA LYS A 164 1.47 -26.42 -3.25
C LYS A 164 1.35 -27.87 -3.72
N LYS A 165 2.31 -28.35 -4.49
CA LYS A 165 2.34 -29.73 -4.94
C LYS A 165 2.50 -30.70 -3.77
N ARG A 166 3.38 -30.40 -2.81
CA ARG A 166 3.53 -31.20 -1.59
C ARG A 166 2.27 -31.20 -0.73
N GLU A 167 1.63 -30.05 -0.57
CA GLU A 167 0.36 -29.92 0.16
C GLU A 167 -0.74 -30.77 -0.49
N GLU A 168 -0.85 -30.71 -1.82
CA GLU A 168 -1.81 -31.51 -2.59
C GLU A 168 -1.50 -33.01 -2.50
N GLU A 169 -0.23 -33.41 -2.54
CA GLU A 169 0.19 -34.80 -2.35
C GLU A 169 -0.13 -35.31 -0.92
N GLU A 170 0.07 -34.50 0.11
CA GLU A 170 -0.35 -34.82 1.49
C GLU A 170 -1.87 -34.96 1.59
N ARG A 171 -2.61 -34.06 0.94
CA ARG A 171 -4.08 -34.12 0.88
C ARG A 171 -4.54 -35.41 0.23
N GLN A 172 -3.97 -35.78 -0.91
CA GLN A 172 -4.29 -37.02 -1.62
C GLN A 172 -3.97 -38.26 -0.76
N LYS A 173 -2.82 -38.29 -0.08
CA LYS A 173 -2.50 -39.38 0.85
C LYS A 173 -3.51 -39.47 1.99
N GLY A 174 -3.93 -38.33 2.54
CA GLY A 174 -4.97 -38.27 3.56
C GLY A 174 -6.31 -38.80 3.06
N GLU A 175 -6.73 -38.39 1.86
CA GLU A 175 -7.95 -38.89 1.20
C GLU A 175 -7.87 -40.40 0.92
N GLU A 176 -6.72 -40.91 0.48
CA GLU A 176 -6.50 -42.34 0.24
C GLU A 176 -6.59 -43.16 1.53
N LEU A 177 -6.04 -42.67 2.64
CA LEU A 177 -6.15 -43.31 3.95
C LEU A 177 -7.60 -43.38 4.41
N ILE A 178 -8.36 -42.28 4.25
CA ILE A 178 -9.80 -42.25 4.55
C ILE A 178 -10.53 -43.28 3.69
N ARG A 179 -10.24 -43.33 2.38
CA ARG A 179 -10.86 -44.29 1.47
C ARG A 179 -10.58 -45.75 1.85
N GLN A 180 -9.34 -46.05 2.23
CA GLN A 180 -8.98 -47.39 2.72
C GLN A 180 -9.73 -47.72 4.02
N GLN A 181 -9.84 -46.77 4.93
CA GLN A 181 -10.55 -46.96 6.19
C GLN A 181 -12.06 -47.12 5.97
N GLU A 182 -12.66 -46.37 5.05
CA GLU A 182 -14.04 -46.55 4.61
C GLU A 182 -14.26 -47.94 4.01
N GLU A 183 -13.34 -48.43 3.18
CA GLU A 183 -13.43 -49.77 2.59
C GLU A 183 -13.34 -50.88 3.65
N ILE A 184 -12.44 -50.74 4.62
CA ILE A 184 -12.34 -51.66 5.77
C ILE A 184 -13.64 -51.62 6.56
N ARG A 185 -14.14 -50.43 6.90
CA ARG A 185 -15.38 -50.24 7.64
C ARG A 185 -16.58 -50.82 6.90
N ALA A 186 -16.65 -50.64 5.58
CA ALA A 186 -17.70 -51.20 4.74
C ALA A 186 -17.68 -52.74 4.75
N LYS A 187 -16.50 -53.36 4.68
CA LYS A 187 -16.35 -54.82 4.78
C LYS A 187 -16.75 -55.33 6.17
N GLU A 188 -16.36 -54.65 7.23
CA GLU A 188 -16.79 -54.97 8.61
C GLU A 188 -18.32 -54.92 8.75
N LEU A 189 -18.93 -53.82 8.29
CA LEU A 189 -20.38 -53.63 8.32
C LEU A 189 -21.10 -54.69 7.48
N TYR A 190 -20.56 -55.05 6.32
CA TYR A 190 -21.11 -56.12 5.48
C TYR A 190 -21.10 -57.48 6.17
N LEU A 191 -19.99 -57.84 6.82
CA LEU A 191 -19.87 -59.09 7.58
C LEU A 191 -20.85 -59.12 8.75
N SER A 192 -20.93 -58.02 9.51
CA SER A 192 -21.88 -57.87 10.62
C SER A 192 -23.33 -57.98 10.15
N LEU A 193 -23.69 -57.31 9.05
CA LEU A 193 -25.03 -57.37 8.47
C LEU A 193 -25.37 -58.79 8.00
N LYS A 194 -24.41 -59.50 7.39
CA LYS A 194 -24.60 -60.87 6.93
C LYS A 194 -24.78 -61.85 8.09
N GLN A 195 -24.04 -61.66 9.19
CA GLN A 195 -24.26 -62.42 10.42
C GLN A 195 -25.64 -62.15 11.01
N ALA A 196 -26.05 -60.88 11.11
CA ALA A 196 -27.40 -60.53 11.58
C ALA A 196 -28.50 -61.12 10.69
N GLN A 197 -28.31 -61.16 9.38
CA GLN A 197 -29.23 -61.80 8.44
C GLN A 197 -29.32 -63.31 8.67
N GLN A 198 -28.18 -63.99 8.92
CA GLN A 198 -28.17 -65.42 9.25
C GLN A 198 -28.79 -65.70 10.63
N HIS A 199 -28.56 -64.85 11.61
CA HIS A 199 -29.22 -64.94 12.92
C HIS A 199 -30.72 -64.68 12.82
N SER A 200 -31.16 -63.77 11.95
CA SER A 200 -32.58 -63.56 11.65
C SER A 200 -33.20 -64.76 10.92
N GLN A 201 -32.47 -65.43 10.03
CA GLN A 201 -32.93 -66.66 9.36
C GLN A 201 -32.95 -67.89 10.28
N HIS A 202 -32.18 -67.87 11.37
CA HIS A 202 -32.12 -68.93 12.38
C HIS A 202 -32.77 -68.48 13.71
N SER A 203 -33.62 -67.44 13.69
CA SER A 203 -34.20 -66.94 14.92
C SER A 203 -35.32 -67.85 15.40
N ASP A 204 -35.26 -68.25 16.67
CA ASP A 204 -36.38 -68.84 17.39
C ASP A 204 -37.60 -67.89 17.41
N ASP A 205 -37.42 -66.60 17.09
CA ASP A 205 -38.51 -65.60 16.98
C ASP A 205 -39.55 -65.97 15.90
N ASP A 206 -39.15 -66.57 14.78
CA ASP A 206 -40.10 -67.03 13.74
C ASP A 206 -40.92 -68.22 14.26
N GLN A 207 -40.28 -69.09 15.03
CA GLN A 207 -40.93 -70.24 15.66
C GLN A 207 -41.84 -69.81 16.82
N GLU A 208 -41.42 -68.84 17.63
CA GLU A 208 -42.23 -68.21 18.67
C GLU A 208 -43.41 -67.43 18.08
N TRP A 209 -43.22 -66.77 16.94
CA TRP A 209 -44.28 -66.09 16.19
C TRP A 209 -45.30 -67.09 15.62
N GLU A 210 -44.85 -68.19 15.01
CA GLU A 210 -45.74 -69.27 14.57
C GLU A 210 -46.51 -69.91 15.73
N GLU A 211 -45.86 -70.11 16.88
CA GLU A 211 -46.51 -70.59 18.09
C GLU A 211 -47.54 -69.61 18.65
N GLN A 212 -47.23 -68.30 18.65
CA GLN A 212 -48.18 -67.26 19.00
C GLN A 212 -49.35 -67.21 18.02
N LEU A 213 -49.10 -67.40 16.73
CA LEU A 213 -50.14 -67.49 15.71
C LEU A 213 -51.04 -68.71 15.95
N ARG A 214 -50.46 -69.86 16.31
CA ARG A 214 -51.19 -71.09 16.68
C ARG A 214 -52.03 -70.90 17.94
N ARG A 215 -51.46 -70.27 18.98
CA ARG A 215 -52.17 -69.92 20.23
C ARG A 215 -53.33 -68.94 19.97
N SER A 216 -53.12 -67.94 19.11
CA SER A 216 -54.16 -66.98 18.71
C SER A 216 -55.31 -67.66 17.97
N LYS A 217 -55.01 -68.53 17.00
CA LYS A 217 -56.01 -69.29 16.24
C LYS A 217 -56.82 -70.23 17.14
N ALA A 218 -56.18 -70.92 18.09
CA ALA A 218 -56.87 -71.76 19.07
C ALA A 218 -57.80 -70.93 19.97
N ALA A 219 -57.37 -69.75 20.42
CA ALA A 219 -58.21 -68.85 21.22
C ALA A 219 -59.40 -68.29 20.41
N ASP A 220 -59.24 -68.02 19.12
CA ASP A 220 -60.34 -67.67 18.20
C ASP A 220 -61.31 -68.84 18.00
N GLU A 221 -60.82 -70.07 17.84
CA GLU A 221 -61.64 -71.28 17.74
C GLU A 221 -62.45 -71.54 19.03
N GLU A 222 -61.83 -71.35 20.21
CA GLU A 222 -62.51 -71.40 21.50
C GLU A 222 -63.60 -70.34 21.62
N ARG A 223 -63.32 -69.09 21.21
CA ARG A 223 -64.33 -68.01 21.15
C ARG A 223 -65.47 -68.37 20.20
N SER A 224 -65.16 -68.93 19.03
CA SER A 224 -66.14 -69.39 18.03
C SER A 224 -66.98 -70.56 18.54
N HIS A 225 -66.37 -71.52 19.22
CA HIS A 225 -67.06 -72.64 19.86
C HIS A 225 -67.99 -72.15 20.98
N LYS A 226 -67.52 -71.22 21.84
CA LYS A 226 -68.33 -70.59 22.87
C LYS A 226 -69.51 -69.81 22.28
N ALA A 227 -69.30 -69.10 21.18
CA ALA A 227 -70.36 -68.39 20.46
C ALA A 227 -71.39 -69.36 19.83
N ARG A 228 -70.95 -70.48 19.25
CA ARG A 228 -71.85 -71.55 18.76
C ARG A 228 -72.66 -72.16 19.89
N ARG A 229 -72.02 -72.53 21.00
CA ARG A 229 -72.71 -73.03 22.20
C ARG A 229 -73.75 -72.03 22.70
N ALA A 230 -73.42 -70.74 22.75
CA ALA A 230 -74.37 -69.70 23.14
C ALA A 230 -75.56 -69.58 22.17
N ARG A 231 -75.33 -69.69 20.85
CA ARG A 231 -76.39 -69.73 19.84
C ARG A 231 -77.28 -70.96 19.99
N ASP A 232 -76.70 -72.14 20.16
CA ASP A 232 -77.44 -73.39 20.35
C ASP A 232 -78.22 -73.39 21.68
N GLU A 233 -77.65 -72.80 22.73
CA GLU A 233 -78.32 -72.60 24.02
C GLU A 233 -79.49 -71.64 23.87
N TYR A 234 -79.31 -70.51 23.17
CA TYR A 234 -80.39 -69.59 22.83
C TYR A 234 -81.47 -70.25 21.98
N GLN A 235 -81.10 -71.08 21.00
CA GLN A 235 -82.05 -71.81 20.17
C GLN A 235 -82.80 -72.88 20.98
N ARG A 236 -82.13 -73.59 21.89
CA ARG A 236 -82.76 -74.51 22.85
C ARG A 236 -83.70 -73.79 23.82
N GLN A 237 -83.27 -72.65 24.37
CA GLN A 237 -84.09 -71.80 25.24
C GLN A 237 -85.27 -71.21 24.47
N SER A 238 -85.07 -70.80 23.21
CA SER A 238 -86.13 -70.33 22.31
C SER A 238 -87.14 -71.43 22.02
N LEU A 239 -86.70 -72.66 21.72
CA LEU A 239 -87.61 -73.80 21.55
C LEU A 239 -88.36 -74.14 22.85
N ARG A 240 -87.70 -74.06 24.02
CA ARG A 240 -88.37 -74.18 25.33
C ARG A 240 -89.32 -73.01 25.61
N ALA A 241 -89.02 -71.80 25.16
CA ALA A 241 -89.86 -70.63 25.27
C ALA A 241 -91.05 -70.70 24.31
N ILE A 242 -90.93 -71.33 23.14
CA ILE A 242 -92.05 -71.62 22.23
C ILE A 242 -92.96 -72.69 22.85
N GLN A 243 -92.40 -73.70 23.53
CA GLN A 243 -93.20 -74.67 24.29
C GLN A 243 -93.90 -74.04 25.52
N LYS A 244 -93.22 -73.17 26.29
CA LYS A 244 -93.83 -72.41 27.40
C LYS A 244 -94.77 -71.30 26.92
N GLY A 245 -94.53 -70.73 25.74
CA GLY A 245 -95.34 -69.72 25.07
C GLY A 245 -96.65 -70.27 24.51
N ARG A 246 -96.78 -71.60 24.39
CA ARG A 246 -98.08 -72.26 24.17
C ARG A 246 -98.96 -72.29 25.42
N VAL A 247 -98.42 -71.93 26.60
CA VAL A 247 -99.14 -71.85 27.89
C VAL A 247 -99.24 -70.40 28.41
N ALA A 248 -98.52 -69.44 27.83
CA ALA A 248 -98.55 -68.03 28.21
C ALA A 248 -99.35 -67.14 27.23
N GLY A 249 -100.30 -67.72 26.48
CA GLY A 249 -101.32 -67.01 25.70
C GLY A 249 -102.48 -66.47 26.54
N LEU A 250 -102.30 -66.33 27.85
CA LEU A 250 -103.25 -65.76 28.81
C LEU A 250 -102.47 -64.99 29.89
N SER A 251 -101.94 -63.82 29.54
CA SER A 251 -101.95 -62.60 30.37
C SER A 251 -101.11 -61.54 29.68
N ASN A 252 -101.81 -60.77 28.84
CA ASN A 252 -101.33 -59.49 28.34
C ASN A 252 -101.61 -58.41 29.39
N LEU A 253 -100.87 -57.30 29.25
CA LEU A 253 -101.31 -55.94 29.52
C LEU A 253 -101.07 -55.43 30.95
N PHE A 254 -100.08 -54.54 31.11
CA PHE A 254 -100.28 -53.11 31.41
C PHE A 254 -99.09 -52.47 32.17
N GLN A 255 -98.46 -51.45 31.52
CA GLN A 255 -97.69 -50.31 32.07
C GLN A 255 -96.41 -50.57 32.90
N GLY A 256 -95.31 -49.81 32.82
CA GLY A 256 -94.99 -48.58 32.10
C GLY A 256 -93.82 -47.87 32.84
N THR A 257 -92.84 -47.35 32.08
CA THR A 257 -91.98 -46.15 32.35
C THR A 257 -91.07 -46.13 33.61
N THR A 258 -89.81 -45.66 33.68
CA THR A 258 -88.86 -44.89 32.84
C THR A 258 -87.56 -44.70 33.64
N LEU A 259 -86.44 -44.40 32.94
CA LEU A 259 -85.22 -43.64 33.35
C LEU A 259 -83.95 -44.38 33.84
N ASN A 260 -82.94 -44.34 32.94
CA ASN A 260 -81.53 -43.96 33.08
C ASN A 260 -80.54 -44.81 33.90
N HIS A 261 -79.48 -45.31 33.23
CA HIS A 261 -78.20 -44.57 33.11
C HIS A 261 -77.30 -45.19 32.04
N ASP A 262 -76.78 -44.33 31.17
CA ASP A 262 -75.99 -44.59 29.97
C ASP A 262 -74.49 -44.70 30.25
N GLN A 263 -73.82 -45.52 29.42
CA GLN A 263 -72.56 -45.26 28.69
C GLN A 263 -71.28 -44.83 29.44
N GLU A 264 -70.06 -45.02 28.98
CA GLU A 264 -69.38 -45.84 27.97
C GLU A 264 -67.87 -45.54 28.14
N THR A 265 -67.06 -46.58 28.11
CA THR A 265 -65.88 -46.76 27.23
C THR A 265 -64.76 -45.71 27.05
N LYS A 266 -63.54 -46.30 26.99
CA LYS A 266 -62.52 -46.17 25.93
C LYS A 266 -61.29 -45.27 26.13
N LEU A 267 -60.18 -45.98 26.39
CA LEU A 267 -58.93 -46.09 25.60
C LEU A 267 -58.02 -44.86 25.33
N LYS A 268 -56.78 -45.02 25.84
CA LYS A 268 -55.47 -45.07 25.14
C LYS A 268 -54.75 -43.81 24.61
N ASN A 269 -53.47 -43.79 25.04
CA ASN A 269 -52.20 -43.73 24.28
C ASN A 269 -51.38 -42.43 24.25
N ASP A 270 -50.08 -42.66 24.44
CA ASP A 270 -48.91 -41.77 24.39
C ASP A 270 -48.73 -41.00 23.08
N SER A 271 -48.04 -39.85 23.15
CA SER A 271 -46.63 -39.67 22.73
C SER A 271 -46.26 -38.21 22.38
N THR A 272 -44.95 -37.92 22.47
CA THR A 272 -44.15 -36.94 21.68
C THR A 272 -43.89 -35.53 22.24
N SER A 273 -42.60 -35.21 22.43
CA SER A 273 -42.01 -33.85 22.56
C SER A 273 -41.88 -33.16 21.18
N PRO A 274 -41.69 -31.82 21.08
CA PRO A 274 -40.32 -31.25 21.09
C PRO A 274 -40.16 -29.81 21.63
N LEU A 275 -38.89 -29.43 21.79
CA LEU A 275 -38.32 -28.13 22.15
C LEU A 275 -38.62 -27.01 21.13
N SER A 276 -38.78 -25.76 21.61
CA SER A 276 -38.79 -24.54 20.80
C SER A 276 -37.70 -23.57 21.28
N LEU A 277 -36.88 -23.12 20.32
CA LEU A 277 -35.74 -22.23 20.47
C LEU A 277 -36.18 -20.78 20.70
N SER A 278 -35.61 -20.18 21.74
CA SER A 278 -35.69 -18.76 22.06
C SER A 278 -35.09 -17.89 20.95
N ALA A 279 -35.92 -17.00 20.39
CA ALA A 279 -35.50 -15.93 19.49
C ALA A 279 -34.58 -14.93 20.22
N ALA A 280 -33.35 -14.78 19.75
CA ALA A 280 -32.44 -13.75 20.20
C ALA A 280 -32.96 -12.37 19.79
N SER A 281 -33.32 -11.57 20.79
CA SER A 281 -33.64 -10.15 20.68
C SER A 281 -32.50 -9.38 20.01
N SER A 282 -32.74 -8.89 18.79
CA SER A 282 -31.83 -7.97 18.11
C SER A 282 -31.97 -6.59 18.76
N LYS A 283 -31.05 -6.24 19.67
CA LYS A 283 -30.85 -4.86 20.13
C LYS A 283 -30.32 -4.03 18.97
N VAL A 284 -31.22 -3.34 18.28
CA VAL A 284 -30.87 -2.23 17.36
C VAL A 284 -30.20 -1.14 18.20
N TRP A 285 -28.93 -0.87 17.95
CA TRP A 285 -28.22 0.23 18.60
C TRP A 285 -28.63 1.55 17.94
N GLU A 286 -29.46 2.36 18.61
CA GLU A 286 -29.71 3.75 18.19
C GLU A 286 -28.45 4.60 18.44
N ARG A 287 -27.93 5.21 17.38
CA ARG A 287 -26.71 6.03 17.44
C ARG A 287 -26.95 7.29 18.27
N PRO A 288 -26.20 7.55 19.35
CA PRO A 288 -26.26 8.85 20.02
C PRO A 288 -25.70 9.94 19.09
N SER A 289 -26.35 11.12 19.09
CA SER A 289 -26.12 12.22 18.15
C SER A 289 -24.68 12.76 18.13
N ARG A 290 -23.86 12.45 19.13
CA ARG A 290 -22.40 12.65 19.14
C ARG A 290 -21.72 11.48 19.87
N PRO A 291 -20.71 10.82 19.27
CA PRO A 291 -19.98 9.76 19.94
C PRO A 291 -19.09 10.33 21.07
N PHE A 292 -19.23 9.78 22.28
CA PHE A 292 -18.56 10.27 23.49
C PHE A 292 -17.07 9.87 23.57
N SER A 293 -16.60 8.89 22.79
CA SER A 293 -15.17 8.56 22.66
C SER A 293 -14.89 7.79 21.36
N ARG A 294 -13.61 7.77 20.93
CA ARG A 294 -13.15 7.01 19.76
C ARG A 294 -13.45 5.52 19.90
N ASP A 295 -13.35 4.97 21.10
CA ASP A 295 -13.56 3.54 21.34
C ASP A 295 -15.03 3.13 21.13
N VAL A 296 -15.98 4.02 21.43
CA VAL A 296 -17.40 3.79 21.15
C VAL A 296 -17.67 3.72 19.65
N ILE A 297 -17.00 4.56 18.85
CA ILE A 297 -17.12 4.54 17.38
C ILE A 297 -16.53 3.27 16.81
N VAL A 298 -15.34 2.88 17.29
CA VAL A 298 -14.66 1.65 16.84
C VAL A 298 -15.50 0.43 17.16
N ARG A 299 -16.10 0.38 18.36
CA ARG A 299 -16.98 -0.72 18.76
C ARG A 299 -18.25 -0.77 17.91
N TRP A 300 -18.92 0.36 17.68
CA TRP A 300 -20.08 0.44 16.78
C TRP A 300 -19.74 -0.01 15.35
N PHE A 301 -18.61 0.45 14.81
CA PHE A 301 -18.19 0.05 13.46
C PHE A 301 -17.95 -1.47 13.38
N ARG A 302 -17.29 -2.05 14.40
CA ARG A 302 -17.03 -3.50 14.46
C ARG A 302 -18.28 -4.34 14.62
N GLU A 303 -19.22 -3.92 15.46
CA GLU A 303 -20.40 -4.72 15.81
C GLU A 303 -21.57 -4.55 14.82
N GLU A 304 -21.76 -3.36 14.22
CA GLU A 304 -22.90 -3.07 13.33
C GLU A 304 -22.48 -2.93 11.85
N GLN A 305 -21.37 -2.25 11.56
CA GLN A 305 -21.01 -1.90 10.18
C GLN A 305 -20.21 -2.99 9.45
N ILE A 306 -19.33 -3.70 10.16
CA ILE A 306 -18.57 -4.83 9.59
C ILE A 306 -19.51 -5.99 9.15
N PRO A 307 -20.49 -6.44 9.95
CA PRO A 307 -21.44 -7.47 9.49
C PRO A 307 -22.27 -7.04 8.27
N ARG A 308 -22.50 -5.73 8.12
CA ARG A 308 -23.17 -5.14 6.96
C ARG A 308 -22.23 -4.94 5.76
N ARG A 309 -20.97 -5.40 5.86
CA ARG A 309 -19.91 -5.27 4.85
C ARG A 309 -19.63 -3.81 4.46
N ALA A 310 -19.79 -2.87 5.39
CA ALA A 310 -19.49 -1.47 5.14
C ALA A 310 -17.98 -1.29 4.85
N GLY A 311 -17.65 -0.55 3.80
CA GLY A 311 -16.25 -0.33 3.41
C GLY A 311 -15.60 -1.53 2.71
N LEU A 312 -16.33 -2.61 2.44
CA LEU A 312 -15.88 -3.73 1.62
C LEU A 312 -16.50 -3.68 0.22
N GLU A 313 -15.77 -4.20 -0.77
CA GLU A 313 -16.27 -4.34 -2.14
C GLU A 313 -17.42 -5.38 -2.21
N ARG A 314 -18.41 -5.16 -3.09
CA ARG A 314 -19.62 -6.00 -3.16
C ARG A 314 -19.32 -7.47 -3.53
N SER A 315 -18.24 -7.70 -4.26
CA SER A 315 -17.87 -9.01 -4.81
C SER A 315 -16.68 -9.66 -4.10
N THR A 316 -15.90 -8.93 -3.31
CA THR A 316 -14.68 -9.44 -2.67
C THR A 316 -14.61 -9.05 -1.20
N ASN A 317 -13.89 -9.82 -0.38
CA ASN A 317 -13.59 -9.44 1.01
C ASN A 317 -12.46 -8.40 1.10
N ARG A 318 -12.23 -7.60 0.05
CA ARG A 318 -11.23 -6.51 0.04
C ARG A 318 -11.87 -5.20 0.45
N ILE A 319 -11.07 -4.37 1.13
CA ILE A 319 -11.44 -3.01 1.50
C ILE A 319 -11.65 -2.19 0.24
N ALA A 320 -12.78 -1.48 0.15
CA ALA A 320 -13.14 -0.69 -1.00
C ALA A 320 -12.16 0.48 -1.19
N PRO A 321 -11.77 0.85 -2.42
CA PRO A 321 -10.78 1.90 -2.66
C PRO A 321 -11.14 3.29 -2.12
N TRP A 322 -12.43 3.55 -1.91
CA TRP A 322 -12.96 4.79 -1.35
C TRP A 322 -13.03 4.80 0.18
N PHE A 323 -12.72 3.67 0.83
CA PHE A 323 -12.81 3.50 2.28
C PHE A 323 -11.42 3.65 2.90
N HIS A 324 -11.24 4.69 3.73
CA HIS A 324 -9.93 5.06 4.31
C HIS A 324 -9.84 4.93 5.84
N GLY A 325 -10.89 4.40 6.50
CA GLY A 325 -10.93 4.24 7.95
C GLY A 325 -12.26 4.62 8.57
#